data_AF-A0A651HNT9-F1
#
_entry.id   AF-A0A651HNT9-F1
#
_cell.length_a   1.000
_cell.length_b   1.000
_cell.length_c   1.000
_cell.angle_alpha   90.00
_cell.angle_beta   90.00
_cell.angle_gamma   90.00
#
_symmetry.space_group_name_H-M   'P 1'
#
loop_
_entity.id
_entity.type
_entity.pdbx_description
1 polymer ?
#
loop_
_entity_poly.entity_id
_entity_poly.type
_entity_poly.pdbx_seq_one_letter_code
_entity_poly.pdbx_strand_id
1 'polypeptide(L)'
;MTIEEGSPPRRSFWAYGYVLDPPVHRDRLGPMGALLDEGHEQARILARTWEGRFINGDDITHILVVSDQPNQDLEVNQLLEAELYRLKTSFAVTRSVPVNGDSEPGM
;
A
#
# COMPACT_ATOMS: atom_id res chain seq x y z
N MET A 1 -39.69 -16.30 12.05
CA MET A 1 -39.04 -15.20 11.31
C MET A 1 -37.65 -15.07 11.89
N THR A 2 -36.68 -15.75 11.30
CA THR A 2 -35.30 -15.81 11.78
C THR A 2 -34.60 -14.55 11.32
N ILE A 3 -34.09 -13.75 12.25
CA ILE A 3 -33.22 -12.62 11.93
C ILE A 3 -31.86 -13.23 11.65
N GLU A 4 -31.48 -13.33 10.38
CA GLU A 4 -30.10 -13.58 10.02
C GLU A 4 -29.31 -12.32 10.39
N GLU A 5 -28.51 -12.40 11.45
CA GLU A 5 -27.48 -11.41 11.75
C GLU A 5 -26.52 -11.37 10.56
N GLY A 6 -26.75 -10.42 9.66
CA GLY A 6 -25.84 -10.14 8.57
C GLY A 6 -24.48 -9.80 9.16
N SER A 7 -23.53 -10.74 9.04
CA SER A 7 -22.12 -10.47 9.33
C SER A 7 -21.75 -9.18 8.60
N PRO A 8 -21.10 -8.20 9.26
CA PRO A 8 -20.67 -6.97 8.58
C PRO A 8 -19.86 -7.36 7.34
N PRO A 9 -20.02 -6.64 6.22
CA PRO A 9 -19.28 -6.98 5.00
C PRO A 9 -17.79 -7.04 5.35
N ARG A 10 -17.18 -8.21 5.16
CA ARG A 10 -15.74 -8.38 5.35
C ARG A 10 -15.06 -7.38 4.42
N ARG A 11 -14.36 -6.39 4.97
CA ARG A 11 -13.56 -5.47 4.15
C ARG A 11 -12.49 -6.31 3.45
N SER A 12 -12.60 -6.41 2.13
CA SER A 12 -11.53 -6.98 1.31
C SER A 12 -10.41 -5.96 1.23
N PHE A 13 -9.23 -6.36 1.70
CA PHE A 13 -8.02 -5.59 1.47
C PHE A 13 -7.27 -6.17 0.28
N TRP A 14 -6.42 -5.35 -0.30
CA TRP A 14 -5.56 -5.70 -1.41
C TRP A 14 -4.15 -5.24 -1.08
N ALA A 15 -3.17 -6.07 -1.39
CA ALA A 15 -1.76 -5.74 -1.21
C ALA A 15 -1.02 -5.83 -2.54
N TYR A 16 -0.14 -4.87 -2.77
CA TYR A 16 0.82 -4.87 -3.87
C TYR A 16 2.10 -4.20 -3.42
N GLY A 17 3.20 -4.50 -4.11
CA GLY A 17 4.51 -3.98 -3.78
C GLY A 17 5.16 -3.27 -4.96
N TYR A 18 5.95 -2.25 -4.65
CA TYR A 18 7.01 -1.75 -5.52
C TYR A 18 8.30 -2.48 -5.13
N VAL A 19 8.97 -3.10 -6.11
CA VAL A 19 10.29 -3.71 -5.95
C VAL A 19 11.31 -2.76 -6.53
N LEU A 20 12.30 -2.35 -5.74
CA LEU A 20 13.37 -1.42 -6.12
C LEU A 20 14.65 -2.20 -6.40
N ASP A 21 15.24 -2.00 -7.58
CA ASP A 21 16.51 -2.60 -7.96
C ASP A 21 17.37 -1.60 -8.76
N PRO A 22 18.52 -1.13 -8.24
CA PRO A 22 19.15 -1.52 -6.97
C PRO A 22 18.39 -1.00 -5.72
N PRO A 23 18.70 -1.53 -4.52
CA PRO A 23 18.18 -0.99 -3.27
C PRO A 23 18.50 0.51 -3.12
N VAL A 24 17.58 1.27 -2.53
CA VAL A 24 17.71 2.71 -2.34
C VAL A 24 17.89 3.02 -0.86
N HIS A 25 18.97 3.73 -0.54
CA HIS A 25 19.24 4.17 0.83
C HIS A 25 18.11 5.09 1.34
N ARG A 26 17.65 4.85 2.56
CA ARG A 26 16.49 5.50 3.19
C ARG A 26 16.55 7.02 3.15
N ASP A 27 17.73 7.60 3.33
CA ASP A 27 17.97 9.05 3.28
C ASP A 27 17.61 9.69 1.94
N ARG A 28 17.64 8.92 0.85
CA ARG A 28 17.24 9.38 -0.49
C ARG A 28 15.73 9.35 -0.71
N LEU A 29 14.98 8.67 0.18
CA LEU A 29 13.54 8.44 0.08
C LEU A 29 12.72 9.38 0.97
N GLY A 30 13.31 10.47 1.47
CA GLY A 30 12.59 11.48 2.26
C GLY A 30 11.29 11.97 1.61
N PRO A 31 11.31 12.43 0.34
CA PRO A 31 10.10 12.84 -0.37
C PRO A 31 9.09 11.70 -0.56
N MET A 32 9.56 10.47 -0.79
CA MET A 32 8.69 9.29 -0.87
C MET A 32 7.96 9.06 0.45
N GLY A 33 8.65 9.19 1.60
CA GLY A 33 8.02 9.04 2.92
C GLY A 33 6.87 10.03 3.13
N ALA A 34 7.05 11.28 2.72
CA ALA A 34 5.99 12.29 2.77
C ALA A 34 4.78 11.93 1.88
N LEU A 35 5.00 11.36 0.70
CA LEU A 35 3.92 10.88 -0.18
C LEU A 35 3.16 9.70 0.44
N LEU A 36 3.85 8.79 1.13
CA LEU A 36 3.20 7.68 1.85
C LEU A 36 2.32 8.21 3.00
N ASP A 37 2.80 9.19 3.76
CA ASP A 37 2.03 9.80 4.84
C ASP A 37 0.83 10.59 4.30
N GLU A 38 1.01 11.33 3.21
CA GLU A 38 -0.07 12.08 2.55
C GLU A 38 -1.15 11.14 1.99
N GLY A 39 -0.76 10.06 1.31
CA GLY A 39 -1.70 9.07 0.80
C GLY A 39 -2.54 8.43 1.89
N HIS A 40 -1.92 8.12 3.04
CA HIS A 40 -2.63 7.60 4.20
C HIS A 40 -3.64 8.61 4.75
N GLU A 41 -3.24 9.87 4.89
CA GLU A 41 -4.11 10.93 5.37
C GLU A 41 -5.29 11.19 4.44
N GLN A 42 -5.05 11.28 3.13
CA GLN A 42 -6.09 11.49 2.14
C GLN A 42 -7.10 10.33 2.14
N ALA A 43 -6.63 9.08 2.21
CA ALA A 43 -7.51 7.93 2.31
C ALA A 43 -8.36 7.99 3.59
N ARG A 44 -7.77 8.36 4.73
CA ARG A 44 -8.48 8.54 5.99
C ARG A 44 -9.58 9.60 5.89
N ILE A 45 -9.30 10.76 5.30
CA ILE A 45 -10.26 11.85 5.08
C ILE A 45 -11.45 11.36 4.24
N LEU A 46 -11.20 10.52 3.24
CA LEU A 46 -12.22 9.96 2.34
C LEU A 46 -12.91 8.70 2.90
N ALA A 47 -12.64 8.33 4.16
CA ALA A 47 -13.11 7.08 4.76
C ALA A 47 -12.75 5.81 3.94
N ARG A 48 -11.61 5.86 3.24
CA ARG A 48 -10.98 4.79 2.47
C ARG A 48 -9.81 4.18 3.24
N THR A 49 -9.28 3.07 2.74
CA THR A 49 -8.01 2.51 3.25
C THR A 49 -6.95 2.58 2.17
N TRP A 50 -5.85 3.25 2.50
CA TRP A 50 -4.60 3.17 1.75
C TRP A 50 -3.47 3.39 2.74
N GLU A 51 -2.46 2.53 2.71
CA GLU A 51 -1.26 2.68 3.51
C GLU A 51 -0.08 2.10 2.74
N GLY A 52 1.00 2.87 2.62
CA GLY A 52 2.25 2.41 2.05
C GLY A 52 3.38 2.45 3.08
N ARG A 53 4.27 1.45 3.05
CA ARG A 53 5.38 1.31 4.00
C ARG A 53 6.66 0.88 3.28
N PHE A 54 7.78 1.47 3.68
CA PHE A 54 9.10 0.98 3.31
C PHE A 54 9.42 -0.34 4.02
N ILE A 55 9.98 -1.29 3.28
CA ILE A 55 10.39 -2.59 3.79
C ILE A 55 11.91 -2.73 3.63
N ASN A 56 12.52 -3.36 4.64
CA ASN A 56 13.96 -3.46 4.89
C ASN A 56 14.55 -2.12 5.42
N GLY A 57 15.61 -2.21 6.22
CA GLY A 57 16.08 -1.14 7.12
C GLY A 57 16.64 0.11 6.44
N ASP A 58 17.96 0.23 6.35
CA ASP A 58 18.61 1.40 5.74
C ASP A 58 18.61 1.34 4.21
N ASP A 59 18.70 0.14 3.64
CA ASP A 59 18.57 -0.10 2.20
C ASP A 59 17.18 -0.62 1.88
N ILE A 60 16.34 0.27 1.35
CA ILE A 60 14.96 -0.05 1.00
C ILE A 60 14.95 -0.80 -0.31
N THR A 61 14.32 -1.97 -0.30
CA THR A 61 14.16 -2.83 -1.48
C THR A 61 12.72 -2.92 -1.93
N HIS A 62 11.78 -2.66 -1.02
CA HIS A 62 10.37 -2.74 -1.33
C HIS A 62 9.59 -1.62 -0.67
N ILE A 63 8.50 -1.23 -1.33
CA ILE A 63 7.41 -0.45 -0.75
C ILE A 63 6.20 -1.35 -0.78
N LEU A 64 5.64 -1.70 0.37
CA LEU A 64 4.40 -2.47 0.45
C LEU A 64 3.23 -1.51 0.58
N VAL A 65 2.21 -1.69 -0.24
CA VAL A 65 0.96 -0.93 -0.19
C VAL A 65 -0.20 -1.86 0.14
N VAL A 66 -1.08 -1.41 1.04
CA VAL A 66 -2.36 -2.04 1.36
C VAL A 66 -3.49 -1.06 1.10
N SER A 67 -4.51 -1.48 0.35
CA SER A 67 -5.67 -0.66 -0.02
C SER A 67 -6.99 -1.41 0.14
N ASP A 68 -8.10 -0.68 0.28
CA ASP A 68 -9.45 -1.25 0.19
C ASP A 68 -9.96 -1.41 -1.27
N GLN A 69 -9.10 -1.14 -2.25
CA GLN A 69 -9.39 -1.25 -3.67
C GLN A 69 -8.36 -2.13 -4.39
N PRO A 70 -8.78 -3.00 -5.32
CA PRO A 70 -7.84 -3.78 -6.14
C PRO A 70 -7.07 -2.92 -7.14
N ASN A 71 -7.60 -1.75 -7.47
CA ASN A 71 -7.04 -0.86 -8.48
C ASN A 71 -5.69 -0.29 -8.02
N GLN A 72 -4.69 -0.37 -8.91
CA GLN A 72 -3.36 0.19 -8.71
C GLN A 72 -3.19 1.54 -9.43
N ASP A 73 -4.20 2.01 -10.16
CA ASP A 73 -4.19 3.34 -10.79
C ASP A 73 -4.85 4.37 -9.85
N LEU A 74 -4.19 4.60 -8.71
CA LEU A 74 -4.57 5.62 -7.73
C LEU A 74 -3.65 6.84 -7.90
N GLU A 75 -4.16 8.05 -7.66
CA GLU A 75 -3.37 9.29 -7.78
C GLU A 75 -2.08 9.23 -6.94
N VAL A 76 -2.17 8.74 -5.71
CA VAL A 76 -0.99 8.54 -4.85
C VAL A 76 0.05 7.59 -5.45
N ASN A 77 -0.37 6.55 -6.18
CA ASN A 77 0.57 5.64 -6.84
C ASN A 77 1.30 6.33 -7.99
N GLN A 78 0.60 7.17 -8.76
CA GLN A 78 1.21 7.96 -9.84
C GLN A 78 2.25 8.94 -9.28
N LEU A 79 1.97 9.56 -8.12
CA LEU A 79 2.94 10.43 -7.43
C LEU A 79 4.17 9.66 -6.93
N LEU A 80 3.97 8.46 -6.36
CA LEU A 80 5.08 7.59 -5.95
C LEU A 80 5.95 7.20 -7.14
N GLU A 81 5.34 6.82 -8.26
CA GLU A 81 6.06 6.42 -9.48
C GLU A 81 6.83 7.60 -10.09
N ALA A 82 6.23 8.79 -10.13
CA ALA A 82 6.90 10.01 -10.58
C ALA A 82 8.15 10.32 -9.73
N GLU A 83 8.06 10.14 -8.41
CA GLU A 83 9.19 10.35 -7.52
C GLU A 83 10.28 9.28 -7.67
N LEU A 84 9.90 8.00 -7.85
CA LEU A 84 10.84 6.93 -8.17
C LEU A 84 11.60 7.20 -9.49
N TYR A 85 10.90 7.69 -10.51
CA TYR A 85 11.51 8.13 -11.76
C TYR A 85 12.45 9.32 -11.54
N ARG A 86 12.06 10.31 -10.72
CA ARG A 86 12.90 11.46 -10.36
C ARG A 86 14.20 11.02 -9.67
N LEU A 87 14.11 10.01 -8.82
CA LEU A 87 15.25 9.39 -8.12
C LEU A 87 16.12 8.52 -9.04
N LYS A 88 15.73 8.33 -10.31
CA LYS A 88 16.37 7.46 -11.31
C LYS A 88 16.49 6.02 -10.81
N THR A 89 15.50 5.56 -10.06
CA THR A 89 15.43 4.21 -9.52
C THR A 89 14.60 3.35 -10.46
N SER A 90 15.15 2.21 -10.87
CA SER A 90 14.37 1.22 -11.61
C SER A 90 13.48 0.47 -10.62
N PHE A 91 12.23 0.24 -11.00
CA PHE A 91 11.27 -0.46 -10.16
C PHE A 91 10.34 -1.34 -10.98
N ALA A 92 9.74 -2.32 -10.31
CA ALA A 92 8.62 -3.12 -10.82
C ALA A 92 7.47 -3.08 -9.82
N VAL A 93 6.23 -3.14 -10.31
CA VAL A 93 5.04 -3.22 -9.47
C VAL A 93 4.49 -4.63 -9.51
N THR A 94 4.27 -5.25 -8.35
CA THR A 94 3.66 -6.58 -8.28
C THR A 94 2.19 -6.50 -8.61
N ARG A 95 1.60 -7.61 -9.06
CA ARG A 95 0.14 -7.72 -9.14
C ARG A 95 -0.50 -7.46 -7.78
N SER A 96 -1.67 -6.83 -7.80
CA SER A 96 -2.54 -6.71 -6.63
C SER A 96 -3.08 -8.08 -6.21
N VAL A 97 -2.94 -8.43 -4.94
CA VAL A 97 -3.37 -9.70 -4.35
C VAL A 97 -4.37 -9.42 -3.24
N PRO A 98 -5.53 -10.11 -3.20
CA PRO A 98 -6.48 -9.94 -2.11
C PRO A 98 -5.88 -10.45 -0.80
N VAL A 99 -6.01 -9.66 0.26
CA VAL A 99 -5.68 -10.02 1.63
C VAL A 99 -6.99 -10.21 2.38
N ASN A 100 -7.35 -11.47 2.63
CA ASN A 100 -8.49 -11.76 3.49
C ASN A 100 -8.09 -11.43 4.92
N GLY A 101 -8.84 -10.53 5.57
CA GLY A 101 -8.80 -10.37 7.01
C GLY A 101 -9.50 -11.56 7.66
N ASP A 102 -8.91 -12.75 7.54
CA ASP A 102 -9.35 -13.89 8.32
C ASP A 102 -8.86 -13.70 9.74
N SER A 103 -9.69 -13.02 10.54
CA SER A 103 -9.80 -13.38 11.94
C SER A 103 -10.35 -14.80 11.99
N GLU A 104 -9.51 -15.81 11.78
CA GLU A 104 -9.77 -17.10 12.41
C GLU A 104 -9.47 -16.92 13.90
N PRO A 105 -10.47 -16.94 14.79
CA PRO A 105 -10.19 -17.21 16.19
C PRO A 105 -9.69 -18.65 16.23
N GLY A 106 -8.39 -18.83 16.43
CA GLY A 106 -7.83 -20.15 16.71
C GLY A 106 -8.49 -20.70 17.97
N MET A 107 -9.37 -21.69 17.78
CA MET A 107 -9.77 -22.71 18.75
C MET A 107 -10.12 -23.99 17.98
#